data_AF-A0A9E0U7F3-F1
#
_entry.id   AF-A0A9E0U7F3-F1
#
_cell.length_a   1.000
_cell.length_b   1.000
_cell.length_c   1.000
_cell.angle_alpha   90.00
_cell.angle_beta   90.00
_cell.angle_gamma   90.00
#
_symmetry.space_group_name_H-M   'P 1'
#
loop_
_entity.id
_entity.type
_entity.pdbx_description
1 polymer ?
#
loop_
_entity_poly.entity_id
_entity_poly.type
_entity_poly.pdbx_seq_one_letter_code
_entity_poly.pdbx_strand_id
1 'polypeptide(L)'
;MTPDEIQLLADTVKIGFPVIGTIAGTLIGGISTYVITKLTHRHDAKKELTKRRFEMLIQTANDVTEFEHLIGSYATEVSNKVHGLAGALNFEEARSNIYTKNQPLRRARMALKVLSLKEAETNLENYIELTREVIRHGPNLSKERASELAKQIVIGPVEFYESLAKEIALN
;
A
#
# COMPACT_ATOMS: atom_id res chain seq x y z
N MET A 1 5.56 20.11 -2.52
CA MET A 1 6.07 19.31 -1.41
C MET A 1 6.65 20.25 -0.37
N THR A 2 6.23 20.10 0.88
CA THR A 2 6.68 20.94 1.99
C THR A 2 7.96 20.36 2.62
N PRO A 3 8.79 21.18 3.28
CA PRO A 3 10.04 20.73 3.92
C PRO A 3 9.84 19.60 4.95
N ASP A 4 8.67 19.57 5.58
CA ASP A 4 8.29 18.57 6.58
C ASP A 4 8.08 17.18 5.96
N GLU A 5 7.57 17.10 4.73
CA GLU A 5 7.40 15.84 3.98
C GLU A 5 8.75 15.20 3.63
N ILE A 6 9.76 16.04 3.36
CA ILE A 6 11.12 15.60 3.02
C ILE A 6 11.85 15.06 4.27
N GLN A 7 11.61 15.68 5.43
CA GLN A 7 12.18 15.21 6.70
C GLN A 7 11.58 13.88 7.14
N LEU A 8 10.26 13.70 6.96
CA LEU A 8 9.61 12.42 7.28
C LEU A 8 10.16 11.28 6.42
N LEU A 9 10.36 11.51 5.12
CA LEU A 9 10.96 10.55 4.20
C LEU A 9 12.42 10.22 4.57
N ALA A 10 13.19 11.20 5.03
CA ALA A 10 14.58 11.00 5.45
C ALA A 10 14.69 10.15 6.74
N ASP A 11 13.77 10.34 7.69
CA ASP A 11 13.73 9.52 8.92
C ASP A 11 13.15 8.11 8.68
N THR A 12 12.28 7.96 7.68
CA THR A 12 11.74 6.65 7.22
C THR A 12 12.84 5.73 6.67
N VAL A 13 13.94 6.27 6.15
CA VAL A 13 15.09 5.48 5.67
C VAL A 13 15.98 4.99 6.83
N LYS A 14 15.95 5.65 7.98
CA LYS A 14 16.73 5.27 9.18
C LYS A 14 16.01 4.27 10.09
N ILE A 15 14.68 4.30 10.08
CA ILE A 15 13.82 3.48 10.92
C ILE A 15 13.01 2.63 9.95
N GLY A 16 13.38 1.36 9.74
CA GLY A 16 12.74 0.46 8.77
C GLY A 16 11.28 0.12 9.10
N PHE A 17 10.39 1.12 9.05
CA PHE A 17 8.97 1.02 9.39
C PHE A 17 8.13 1.89 8.43
N PRO A 18 6.93 1.44 8.03
CA PRO A 18 6.15 2.08 6.97
C PRO A 18 5.33 3.24 7.56
N VAL A 19 5.87 4.45 7.48
CA VAL A 19 5.15 5.68 7.87
C VAL A 19 4.10 6.07 6.82
N ILE A 20 4.24 5.60 5.57
CA ILE A 20 3.30 5.90 4.48
C ILE A 20 1.93 5.24 4.70
N GLY A 21 1.90 4.03 5.28
CA GLY A 21 0.65 3.44 5.76
C GLY A 21 -0.08 4.30 6.81
N THR A 22 0.64 5.08 7.60
CA THR A 22 0.07 6.02 8.59
C THR A 22 -0.46 7.29 7.91
N ILE A 23 0.22 7.80 6.88
CA ILE A 23 -0.23 8.98 6.11
C ILE A 23 -1.45 8.62 5.25
N ALA A 24 -1.39 7.50 4.52
CA ALA A 24 -2.52 6.98 3.77
C ALA A 24 -3.67 6.63 4.73
N GLY A 25 -3.39 5.97 5.86
CA GLY A 25 -4.38 5.64 6.88
C GLY A 25 -5.05 6.85 7.55
N THR A 26 -4.34 7.96 7.75
CA THR A 26 -4.93 9.20 8.30
C THR A 26 -5.73 9.96 7.25
N LEU A 27 -5.28 10.03 6.00
CA LEU A 27 -6.05 10.58 4.89
C LEU A 27 -7.34 9.78 4.65
N ILE A 28 -7.22 8.45 4.56
CA ILE A 28 -8.33 7.54 4.33
C ILE A 28 -9.26 7.49 5.56
N GLY A 29 -8.72 7.45 6.77
CA GLY A 29 -9.48 7.45 8.04
C GLY A 29 -10.22 8.76 8.34
N GLY A 30 -9.59 9.89 8.04
CA GLY A 30 -10.18 11.21 8.20
C GLY A 30 -11.32 11.46 7.22
N ILE A 31 -11.12 11.13 5.95
CA ILE A 31 -12.16 11.31 4.92
C ILE A 31 -13.31 10.30 5.11
N SER A 32 -13.02 9.07 5.54
CA SER A 32 -14.06 8.06 5.81
C SER A 32 -14.99 8.40 6.96
N THR A 33 -14.45 8.86 8.08
CA THR A 33 -15.27 9.24 9.23
C THR A 33 -16.22 10.39 8.86
N TYR A 34 -15.74 11.37 8.09
CA TYR A 34 -16.54 12.50 7.65
C TYR A 34 -17.71 12.08 6.72
N VAL A 35 -17.43 11.25 5.71
CA VAL A 35 -18.44 10.81 4.73
C VAL A 35 -19.46 9.86 5.34
N ILE A 36 -19.03 8.86 6.14
CA ILE A 36 -19.92 7.92 6.82
C ILE A 36 -20.88 8.67 7.76
N THR A 37 -20.35 9.60 8.54
CA THR A 37 -21.17 10.40 9.47
C THR A 37 -22.23 11.21 8.74
N LYS A 38 -21.91 11.79 7.58
CA LYS A 38 -22.85 12.56 6.75
C LYS A 38 -23.93 11.70 6.08
N LEU A 39 -23.63 10.44 5.74
CA LEU A 39 -24.57 9.51 5.10
C LEU A 39 -25.60 8.91 6.07
N THR A 40 -25.35 8.94 7.38
CA THR A 40 -26.17 8.25 8.40
C THR A 40 -27.57 8.87 8.61
N HIS A 41 -27.82 10.11 8.17
CA HIS A 41 -29.11 10.76 8.35
C HIS A 41 -30.03 10.66 7.10
N ARG A 42 -31.09 9.85 7.21
CA ARG A 42 -32.21 9.54 6.26
C ARG A 42 -32.02 8.30 5.37
N HIS A 43 -32.98 7.37 5.48
CA HIS A 43 -33.11 6.10 4.75
C HIS A 43 -33.45 6.34 3.26
N ASP A 44 -32.46 6.22 2.38
CA ASP A 44 -32.62 6.23 0.92
C ASP A 44 -31.75 5.11 0.33
N ALA A 45 -32.31 4.26 -0.55
CA ALA A 45 -31.60 3.14 -1.16
C ALA A 45 -30.32 3.57 -1.91
N LYS A 46 -30.30 4.80 -2.45
CA LYS A 46 -29.11 5.39 -3.07
C LYS A 46 -27.97 5.61 -2.07
N LYS A 47 -28.27 6.01 -0.83
CA LYS A 47 -27.24 6.19 0.21
C LYS A 47 -26.63 4.88 0.65
N GLU A 48 -27.43 3.83 0.74
CA GLU A 48 -26.92 2.49 1.06
C GLU A 48 -25.96 1.98 -0.02
N LEU A 49 -26.26 2.22 -1.30
CA LEU A 49 -25.34 1.92 -2.40
C LEU A 49 -24.05 2.76 -2.33
N THR A 50 -24.16 4.06 -2.07
CA THR A 50 -22.99 4.94 -1.89
C THR A 50 -22.15 4.50 -0.70
N LYS A 51 -22.76 4.16 0.43
CA LYS A 51 -22.09 3.67 1.63
C LYS A 51 -21.33 2.37 1.35
N ARG A 52 -21.96 1.40 0.67
CA ARG A 52 -21.29 0.14 0.29
C ARG A 52 -20.14 0.36 -0.68
N ARG A 53 -20.32 1.26 -1.66
CA ARG A 53 -19.23 1.67 -2.57
C ARG A 53 -18.07 2.24 -1.77
N PHE A 54 -18.37 3.11 -0.80
CA PHE A 54 -17.38 3.72 0.07
C PHE A 54 -16.64 2.70 0.94
N GLU A 55 -17.37 1.80 1.61
CA GLU A 55 -16.78 0.71 2.40
C GLU A 55 -15.87 -0.18 1.55
N MET A 56 -16.25 -0.45 0.30
CA MET A 56 -15.44 -1.22 -0.64
C MET A 56 -14.16 -0.48 -1.05
N LEU A 57 -14.20 0.85 -1.22
CA LEU A 57 -13.01 1.67 -1.46
C LEU A 57 -12.05 1.59 -0.27
N ILE A 58 -12.55 1.76 0.96
CA ILE A 58 -11.74 1.66 2.18
C ILE A 58 -11.14 0.28 2.34
N GLN A 59 -11.93 -0.78 2.11
CA GLN A 59 -11.44 -2.15 2.16
C GLN A 59 -10.35 -2.39 1.11
N THR A 60 -10.51 -1.85 -0.09
CA THR A 60 -9.50 -1.95 -1.17
C THR A 60 -8.20 -1.28 -0.74
N ALA A 61 -8.27 -0.10 -0.11
CA ALA A 61 -7.08 0.57 0.39
C ALA A 61 -6.38 -0.25 1.47
N ASN A 62 -7.13 -0.77 2.45
CA ASN A 62 -6.60 -1.61 3.51
C ASN A 62 -5.94 -2.89 2.98
N ASP A 63 -6.56 -3.53 1.97
CA ASP A 63 -6.00 -4.70 1.31
C ASP A 63 -4.66 -4.39 0.60
N VAL A 64 -4.54 -3.21 0.00
CA VAL A 64 -3.26 -2.76 -0.59
C VAL A 64 -2.23 -2.42 0.49
N THR A 65 -2.62 -1.78 1.59
CA THR A 65 -1.73 -1.51 2.73
C THR A 65 -1.20 -2.81 3.34
N GLU A 66 -2.03 -3.85 3.45
CA GLU A 66 -1.60 -5.15 3.96
C GLU A 66 -0.57 -5.78 3.00
N PHE A 67 -0.78 -5.68 1.68
CA PHE A 67 0.20 -6.12 0.70
C PHE A 67 1.50 -5.30 0.76
N GLU A 68 1.41 -3.97 0.86
CA GLU A 68 2.54 -3.04 1.04
C GLU A 68 3.39 -3.45 2.24
N HIS A 69 2.75 -3.78 3.37
CA HIS A 69 3.46 -4.25 4.56
C HIS A 69 4.23 -5.54 4.29
N LEU A 70 3.59 -6.54 3.66
CA LEU A 70 4.25 -7.80 3.31
C LEU A 70 5.48 -7.57 2.43
N ILE A 71 5.33 -6.79 1.35
CA ILE A 71 6.42 -6.56 0.39
C ILE A 71 7.51 -5.63 0.92
N GLY A 72 7.16 -4.63 1.72
CA GLY A 72 8.12 -3.76 2.39
C GLY A 72 8.97 -4.54 3.40
N SER A 73 8.35 -5.40 4.21
CA SER A 73 9.08 -6.31 5.11
C SER A 73 10.00 -7.24 4.33
N TYR A 74 9.53 -7.83 3.23
CA TYR A 74 10.37 -8.69 2.40
C TYR A 74 11.55 -7.94 1.76
N ALA A 75 11.33 -6.75 1.20
CA ALA A 75 12.38 -5.93 0.61
C ALA A 75 13.42 -5.50 1.65
N THR A 76 12.98 -5.19 2.87
CA THR A 76 13.85 -4.87 4.00
C THR A 76 14.73 -6.07 4.37
N GLU A 77 14.14 -7.26 4.47
CA GLU A 77 14.91 -8.47 4.79
C GLU A 77 15.84 -8.93 3.66
N VAL A 78 15.47 -8.68 2.40
CA VAL A 78 16.39 -8.83 1.26
C VAL A 78 17.59 -7.90 1.42
N SER A 79 17.36 -6.62 1.71
CA SER A 79 18.42 -5.65 1.94
C SER A 79 19.34 -6.08 3.09
N ASN A 80 18.77 -6.43 4.24
CA ASN A 80 19.54 -6.91 5.40
C ASN A 80 20.41 -8.12 5.05
N LYS A 81 19.82 -9.12 4.38
CA LYS A 81 20.54 -10.35 3.97
C LYS A 81 21.69 -10.05 3.01
N VAL A 82 21.48 -9.19 2.01
CA VAL A 82 22.51 -8.78 1.04
C VAL A 82 23.63 -7.97 1.72
N HIS A 83 23.31 -7.20 2.75
CA HIS A 83 24.28 -6.45 3.54
C HIS A 83 24.94 -7.27 4.68
N GLY A 84 24.50 -8.50 4.94
CA GLY A 84 24.98 -9.32 6.05
C GLY A 84 24.53 -8.81 7.43
N LEU A 85 23.44 -8.05 7.48
CA LEU A 85 22.85 -7.50 8.69
C LEU A 85 21.80 -8.45 9.27
N ALA A 86 21.64 -8.42 10.59
CA ALA A 86 20.53 -9.08 11.26
C ALA A 86 19.25 -8.27 11.03
N GLY A 87 18.22 -8.92 10.50
CA GLY A 87 16.91 -8.32 10.30
C GLY A 87 15.97 -8.49 11.50
N ALA A 88 14.82 -7.83 11.43
CA ALA A 88 13.77 -7.94 12.44
C ALA A 88 12.98 -9.24 12.28
N LEU A 89 12.85 -9.73 11.04
CA LEU A 89 12.25 -11.01 10.69
C LEU A 89 13.31 -11.94 10.11
N ASN A 90 13.04 -13.25 10.13
CA ASN A 90 13.84 -14.18 9.35
C ASN A 90 13.51 -14.00 7.86
N PHE A 91 14.54 -13.89 7.01
CA PHE A 91 14.36 -13.79 5.56
C PHE A 91 13.45 -14.90 4.97
N GLU A 92 13.59 -16.15 5.44
CA GLU A 92 12.75 -17.25 4.93
C GLU A 92 11.28 -17.10 5.36
N GLU A 93 11.04 -16.51 6.54
CA GLU A 93 9.69 -16.18 6.99
C GLU A 93 9.09 -15.05 6.15
N ALA A 94 9.84 -13.96 5.92
CA ALA A 94 9.40 -12.87 5.07
C ALA A 94 9.12 -13.33 3.63
N ARG A 95 9.95 -14.23 3.10
CA ARG A 95 9.76 -14.87 1.81
C ARG A 95 8.46 -15.69 1.79
N SER A 96 8.26 -16.56 2.78
CA SER A 96 7.07 -17.40 2.89
C SER A 96 5.78 -16.56 2.97
N ASN A 97 5.81 -15.47 3.73
CA ASN A 97 4.69 -14.55 3.88
C ASN A 97 4.23 -13.96 2.52
N ILE A 98 5.16 -13.58 1.64
CA ILE A 98 4.80 -13.07 0.29
C ILE A 98 4.05 -14.10 -0.54
N TYR A 99 4.49 -15.36 -0.51
CA TYR A 99 3.88 -16.41 -1.35
C TYR A 99 2.57 -16.94 -0.76
N THR A 100 2.43 -16.96 0.56
CA THR A 100 1.28 -17.59 1.24
C THR A 100 0.19 -16.59 1.63
N LYS A 101 0.54 -15.32 1.86
CA LYS A 101 -0.38 -14.28 2.35
C LYS A 101 -0.73 -13.22 1.29
N ASN A 102 -0.62 -13.52 0.00
CA ASN A 102 -0.95 -12.59 -1.10
C ASN A 102 -2.45 -12.38 -1.37
N GLN A 103 -3.33 -12.94 -0.52
CA GLN A 103 -4.78 -12.78 -0.63
C GLN A 103 -5.25 -11.32 -0.65
N PRO A 104 -4.69 -10.38 0.14
CA PRO A 104 -5.10 -8.98 0.11
C PRO A 104 -4.98 -8.37 -1.28
N LEU A 105 -3.85 -8.62 -1.97
CA LEU A 105 -3.64 -8.14 -3.35
C LEU A 105 -4.71 -8.64 -4.32
N ARG A 106 -5.12 -9.91 -4.18
CA ARG A 106 -6.19 -10.49 -5.00
C ARG A 106 -7.53 -9.82 -4.74
N ARG A 107 -7.86 -9.58 -3.47
CA ARG A 107 -9.10 -8.90 -3.07
C ARG A 107 -9.13 -7.46 -3.60
N ALA A 108 -8.03 -6.71 -3.44
CA ALA A 108 -7.91 -5.35 -3.95
C ALA A 108 -8.15 -5.29 -5.48
N ARG A 109 -7.48 -6.15 -6.26
CA ARG A 109 -7.67 -6.23 -7.72
C ARG A 109 -9.12 -6.53 -8.11
N MET A 110 -9.77 -7.46 -7.40
CA MET A 110 -11.18 -7.79 -7.66
C MET A 110 -12.10 -6.60 -7.36
N ALA A 111 -11.88 -5.92 -6.23
CA ALA A 111 -12.67 -4.75 -5.83
C ALA A 111 -12.54 -3.60 -6.84
N LEU A 112 -11.33 -3.29 -7.31
CA LEU A 112 -11.11 -2.26 -8.32
C LEU A 112 -11.87 -2.55 -9.63
N LYS A 113 -11.87 -3.82 -10.07
CA LYS A 113 -12.64 -4.26 -11.25
C LYS A 113 -14.15 -4.11 -11.05
N VAL A 114 -14.66 -4.53 -9.88
CA VAL A 114 -16.09 -4.38 -9.53
C VAL A 114 -16.50 -2.92 -9.50
N LEU A 115 -15.64 -2.04 -8.97
CA LEU A 115 -15.88 -0.61 -8.88
C LEU A 115 -15.64 0.15 -10.19
N SER A 116 -15.10 -0.53 -11.22
CA SER A 116 -14.72 0.03 -12.53
C SER A 116 -13.67 1.14 -12.47
N LEU A 117 -12.72 1.04 -11.53
CA LEU A 117 -11.70 2.06 -11.27
C LEU A 117 -10.41 1.80 -12.07
N LYS A 118 -10.42 2.14 -13.36
CA LYS A 118 -9.31 1.82 -14.28
C LYS A 118 -8.00 2.53 -13.94
N GLU A 119 -8.05 3.79 -13.50
CA GLU A 119 -6.85 4.55 -13.09
C GLU A 119 -6.19 3.89 -11.88
N ALA A 120 -6.97 3.61 -10.83
CA ALA A 120 -6.48 2.92 -9.64
C ALA A 120 -5.99 1.50 -9.94
N GLU A 121 -6.66 0.76 -10.82
CA GLU A 121 -6.18 -0.54 -11.29
C GLU A 121 -4.80 -0.42 -11.97
N THR A 122 -4.62 0.55 -12.86
CA THR A 122 -3.36 0.77 -13.57
C THR A 122 -2.23 1.13 -12.60
N ASN A 123 -2.49 2.04 -11.66
CA ASN A 123 -1.50 2.47 -10.67
C ASN A 123 -1.13 1.31 -9.72
N LEU A 124 -2.09 0.47 -9.34
CA LEU A 124 -1.81 -0.74 -8.55
C LEU A 124 -0.95 -1.74 -9.34
N GLU A 125 -1.23 -1.97 -10.62
CA GLU A 125 -0.40 -2.87 -11.44
C GLU A 125 1.02 -2.33 -11.62
N ASN A 126 1.19 -1.03 -11.87
CA ASN A 126 2.50 -0.39 -11.93
C ASN A 126 3.29 -0.60 -10.64
N TYR A 127 2.63 -0.41 -9.48
CA TYR A 127 3.24 -0.72 -8.19
C TYR A 127 3.66 -2.18 -8.08
N ILE A 128 2.80 -3.13 -8.47
CA ILE A 128 3.11 -4.56 -8.42
C ILE A 128 4.29 -4.91 -9.33
N GLU A 129 4.40 -4.32 -10.51
CA GLU A 129 5.55 -4.53 -11.40
C GLU A 129 6.87 -4.15 -10.71
N LEU A 130 6.91 -3.02 -9.99
CA LEU A 130 8.09 -2.61 -9.20
C LEU A 130 8.48 -3.67 -8.17
N THR A 131 7.51 -4.37 -7.58
CA THR A 131 7.77 -5.42 -6.59
C THR A 131 8.29 -6.73 -7.19
N ARG A 132 8.09 -6.98 -8.48
CA ARG A 132 8.46 -8.28 -9.08
C ARG A 132 9.96 -8.51 -9.08
N GLU A 133 10.75 -7.47 -9.25
CA GLU A 133 12.20 -7.58 -9.26
C GLU A 133 12.73 -8.06 -7.91
N VAL A 134 12.25 -7.47 -6.81
CA VAL A 134 12.67 -7.89 -5.46
C VAL A 134 12.21 -9.32 -5.17
N ILE A 135 10.99 -9.71 -5.58
CA ILE A 135 10.45 -11.06 -5.37
C ILE A 135 11.26 -12.11 -6.16
N ARG A 136 11.63 -11.78 -7.41
CA ARG A 136 12.31 -12.72 -8.32
C ARG A 136 13.79 -12.89 -7.99
N HIS A 137 14.48 -11.78 -7.74
CA HIS A 137 15.93 -11.78 -7.59
C HIS A 137 16.37 -11.83 -6.12
N GLY A 138 15.56 -11.30 -5.20
CA GLY A 138 15.75 -11.39 -3.75
C GLY A 138 17.21 -11.21 -3.33
N PRO A 139 17.84 -12.23 -2.69
CA PRO A 139 19.20 -12.11 -2.15
C PRO A 139 20.30 -12.07 -3.23
N ASN A 140 19.96 -12.28 -4.51
CA ASN A 140 20.91 -12.17 -5.62
C ASN A 140 21.04 -10.74 -6.17
N LEU A 141 20.28 -9.79 -5.61
CA LEU A 141 20.40 -8.37 -5.95
C LEU A 141 21.74 -7.79 -5.43
N SER A 142 22.27 -6.79 -6.12
CA SER A 142 23.37 -6.00 -5.57
C SER A 142 22.90 -5.20 -4.35
N LYS A 143 23.83 -4.82 -3.48
CA LYS A 143 23.56 -3.98 -2.29
C LYS A 143 22.85 -2.68 -2.68
N GLU A 144 23.35 -2.04 -3.73
CA GLU A 144 22.84 -0.79 -4.26
C GLU A 144 21.40 -0.96 -4.77
N ARG A 145 21.14 -2.02 -5.55
CA ARG A 145 19.82 -2.27 -6.13
C ARG A 145 18.79 -2.70 -5.09
N ALA A 146 19.19 -3.52 -4.11
CA ALA A 146 18.32 -3.91 -3.00
C ALA A 146 17.88 -2.68 -2.18
N SER A 147 18.82 -1.76 -1.90
CA SER A 147 18.53 -0.51 -1.21
C SER A 147 17.64 0.44 -2.03
N GLU A 148 17.87 0.51 -3.34
CA GLU A 148 17.05 1.32 -4.26
C GLU A 148 15.60 0.79 -4.33
N LEU A 149 15.44 -0.52 -4.55
CA LEU A 149 14.13 -1.16 -4.61
C LEU A 149 13.36 -1.02 -3.30
N ALA A 150 14.02 -1.15 -2.15
CA ALA A 150 13.38 -0.94 -0.85
C ALA A 150 12.78 0.48 -0.75
N LYS A 151 13.50 1.52 -1.21
CA LYS A 151 12.98 2.89 -1.26
C LYS A 151 11.83 3.06 -2.24
N GLN A 152 11.95 2.50 -3.44
CA GLN A 152 10.90 2.57 -4.46
C GLN A 152 9.61 1.86 -4.02
N ILE A 153 9.72 0.73 -3.33
CA ILE A 153 8.56 -0.03 -2.83
C ILE A 153 7.80 0.74 -1.75
N VAL A 154 8.49 1.53 -0.93
CA VAL A 154 7.85 2.37 0.09
C VAL A 154 7.02 3.48 -0.56
N ILE A 155 7.57 4.15 -1.59
CA ILE A 155 6.91 5.31 -2.23
C ILE A 155 5.93 4.89 -3.34
N GLY A 156 6.11 3.71 -3.91
CA GLY A 156 5.38 3.21 -5.08
C GLY A 156 3.84 3.23 -5.01
N PRO A 157 3.17 3.01 -3.86
CA PRO A 157 1.70 2.99 -3.83
C PRO A 157 1.06 4.38 -3.75
N VAL A 158 1.83 5.48 -3.72
CA VAL A 158 1.29 6.85 -3.59
C VAL A 158 0.30 7.18 -4.71
N GLU A 159 0.66 6.93 -5.97
CA GLU A 159 -0.23 7.22 -7.12
C GLU A 159 -1.52 6.39 -7.07
N PHE A 160 -1.45 5.18 -6.52
CA PHE A 160 -2.63 4.35 -6.28
C PHE A 160 -3.55 5.02 -5.24
N TYR A 161 -3.03 5.40 -4.08
CA TYR A 161 -3.84 6.04 -3.03
C TYR A 161 -4.43 7.39 -3.49
N GLU A 162 -3.67 8.18 -4.25
CA GLU A 162 -4.18 9.42 -4.84
C GLU A 162 -5.35 9.18 -5.79
N SER A 163 -5.23 8.18 -6.67
CA SER A 163 -6.33 7.82 -7.58
C SER A 163 -7.58 7.33 -6.83
N LEU A 164 -7.40 6.61 -5.71
CA LEU A 164 -8.50 6.16 -4.87
C LEU A 164 -9.15 7.32 -4.08
N ALA A 165 -8.35 8.28 -3.62
CA ALA A 165 -8.84 9.46 -2.91
C ALA A 165 -9.70 10.37 -3.81
N LYS A 166 -9.39 10.48 -5.10
CA LYS A 166 -10.24 11.19 -6.08
C LYS A 166 -11.66 10.61 -6.12
N GLU A 167 -11.77 9.28 -6.16
CA GLU A 167 -13.07 8.59 -6.19
C GLU A 167 -13.88 8.76 -4.90
N ILE A 168 -13.17 8.86 -3.78
CA ILE A 168 -13.78 9.18 -2.49
C ILE A 168 -14.31 10.62 -2.46
N ALA A 169 -13.59 11.57 -3.05
CA ALA A 169 -13.96 12.99 -3.05
C ALA A 169 -15.07 13.36 -4.06
N LEU A 170 -15.25 12.56 -5.12
CA LEU A 170 -16.25 12.78 -6.17
C LEU A 170 -17.67 12.30 -5.81
N ASN A 171 -17.86 11.62 -4.68
CA ASN A 171 -19.14 11.07 -4.21
C ASN A 171 -19.63 11.74 -2.91
#